data_AF-A0A7Y0KCQ5-F1
#
_entry.id   AF-A0A7Y0KCQ5-F1
#
_cell.length_a   1.000
_cell.length_b   1.000
_cell.length_c   1.000
_cell.angle_alpha   90.00
_cell.angle_beta   90.00
_cell.angle_gamma   90.00
#
_symmetry.space_group_name_H-M   'P 1'
#
loop_
_entity.id
_entity.type
_entity.pdbx_description
1 polymer ?
#
loop_
_entity_poly.entity_id
_entity_poly.type
_entity_poly.pdbx_seq_one_letter_code
_entity_poly.pdbx_strand_id
1 'polypeptide(L)' 'MKKNFILGTIVFSLFAIIPLIFSIYNGNAKDSIVISCILIGVLAFTFIEYKGSKNKRVK' A
#
# COMPACT_ATOMS: atom_id res chain seq x y z
N MET A 1 3.16 17.37 -4.88
CA MET A 1 3.40 15.96 -5.28
C MET A 1 3.55 14.99 -4.11
N LYS A 2 4.41 15.23 -3.10
CA LYS A 2 4.64 14.27 -1.99
C LYS A 2 3.42 13.97 -1.09
N LYS A 3 2.55 14.97 -0.85
CA LYS A 3 1.29 14.76 -0.08
C LYS A 3 0.30 13.85 -0.79
N ASN A 4 0.22 13.93 -2.11
CA ASN A 4 -0.71 13.14 -2.92
C ASN A 4 -0.32 11.64 -2.93
N PHE A 5 0.97 11.33 -2.78
CA PHE A 5 1.46 9.94 -2.70
C PHE A 5 1.05 9.26 -1.39
N ILE A 6 1.23 9.95 -0.27
CA ILE A 6 0.79 9.44 1.05
C ILE A 6 -0.73 9.32 1.06
N LEU A 7 -1.44 10.33 0.57
CA LEU A 7 -2.90 10.31 0.47
C LEU A 7 -3.39 9.16 -0.43
N GLY A 8 -2.75 8.95 -1.59
CA GLY A 8 -3.05 7.85 -2.50
C GLY A 8 -2.81 6.49 -1.85
N THR A 9 -1.76 6.34 -1.05
CA THR A 9 -1.47 5.09 -0.32
C THR A 9 -2.52 4.80 0.75
N ILE A 10 -2.97 5.84 1.47
CA ILE A 10 -4.03 5.72 2.48
C ILE A 10 -5.35 5.31 1.82
N VAL A 11 -5.73 6.00 0.74
CA VAL A 11 -6.96 5.69 -0.01
C VAL A 11 -6.89 4.29 -0.64
N PHE A 12 -5.76 3.92 -1.23
CA PHE A 12 -5.53 2.58 -1.76
C PHE A 12 -5.64 1.51 -0.68
N SER A 13 -5.00 1.71 0.47
CA SER A 13 -5.05 0.75 1.59
C SER A 13 -6.49 0.57 2.10
N LEU A 14 -7.25 1.65 2.24
CA LEU A 14 -8.67 1.61 2.61
C LEU A 14 -9.50 0.80 1.62
N PHE A 15 -9.26 0.99 0.31
CA PHE A 15 -9.95 0.22 -0.73
C PHE A 15 -9.52 -1.23 -0.79
N ALA A 16 -8.24 -1.53 -0.57
CA ALA A 16 -7.68 -2.88 -0.67
C ALA A 16 -8.07 -3.78 0.52
N ILE A 17 -8.36 -3.19 1.69
CA ILE A 17 -8.80 -3.94 2.88
C ILE A 17 -10.14 -4.66 2.63
N ILE A 18 -11.08 -4.05 1.91
CA ILE A 18 -12.39 -4.64 1.64
C ILE A 18 -12.30 -5.98 0.88
N PRO A 19 -11.67 -6.05 -0.32
CA PRO A 19 -11.50 -7.30 -1.04
C PRO A 19 -10.56 -8.27 -0.32
N LEU A 20 -9.61 -7.78 0.49
CA LEU A 20 -8.76 -8.64 1.31
C LEU A 20 -9.59 -9.39 2.36
N ILE A 21 -10.41 -8.67 3.13
CA ILE A 21 -11.31 -9.27 4.13
C ILE A 21 -12.30 -10.22 3.45
N PHE A 22 -12.88 -9.82 2.31
CA PHE A 22 -13.83 -10.64 1.58
C PHE A 22 -13.19 -11.94 1.04
N SER A 23 -11.96 -11.84 0.54
CA SER A 23 -11.19 -12.99 0.06
C SER A 23 -10.82 -13.95 1.20
N ILE A 24 -10.39 -13.42 2.35
CA ILE A 24 -10.10 -14.22 3.55
C ILE A 24 -11.38 -14.92 4.04
N TYR A 25 -12.51 -14.19 4.08
CA TYR A 25 -13.80 -14.73 4.53
C TYR A 25 -14.30 -15.86 3.62
N ASN A 26 -14.10 -15.74 2.30
CA ASN A 26 -14.46 -16.79 1.33
C ASN A 26 -13.44 -17.95 1.28
N GLY A 27 -12.35 -17.91 2.05
CA GLY A 27 -11.31 -18.93 2.00
C GLY A 27 -10.51 -18.96 0.68
N ASN A 28 -10.62 -17.92 -0.15
CA ASN A 28 -9.92 -17.82 -1.42
C ASN A 28 -8.47 -17.38 -1.20
N ALA A 29 -7.62 -18.33 -0.79
CA ALA A 29 -6.21 -18.08 -0.49
C ALA A 29 -5.43 -17.46 -1.67
N LYS A 30 -5.76 -17.83 -2.91
CA LYS A 30 -5.11 -17.28 -4.12
C LYS A 30 -5.32 -15.77 -4.23
N ASP A 31 -6.57 -15.33 -4.08
CA ASP A 31 -6.93 -13.91 -4.20
C ASP A 31 -6.32 -13.10 -3.05
N SER A 32 -6.34 -13.66 -1.83
CA SER A 32 -5.77 -13.02 -0.64
C SER A 32 -4.27 -12.80 -0.77
N ILE A 33 -3.55 -13.78 -1.33
CA ILE A 33 -2.11 -13.68 -1.62
C ILE A 33 -1.86 -12.58 -2.65
N VAL A 34 -2.62 -12.54 -3.75
CA VAL A 34 -2.46 -11.51 -4.79
C VAL A 34 -2.68 -10.12 -4.21
N ILE A 35 -3.77 -9.91 -3.46
CA ILE A 35 -4.09 -8.62 -2.83
C ILE A 35 -2.99 -8.23 -1.83
N SER A 36 -2.51 -9.18 -1.03
CA SER A 36 -1.43 -8.94 -0.06
C SER A 36 -0.11 -8.56 -0.72
N CYS A 37 0.26 -9.21 -1.84
CA CYS A 37 1.45 -8.87 -2.60
C CYS A 37 1.38 -7.43 -3.14
N ILE A 38 0.23 -7.00 -3.66
CA ILE A 38 0.03 -5.63 -4.14
C ILE A 38 0.14 -4.64 -2.97
N LEU A 39 -0.48 -4.95 -1.83
CA LEU A 39 -0.42 -4.12 -0.61
C LEU A 39 1.01 -3.92 -0.13
N ILE A 40 1.80 -5.00 -0.05
CA ILE A 40 3.22 -4.96 0.31
C ILE A 40 4.01 -4.11 -0.70
N GLY A 41 3.77 -4.27 -2.00
CA GLY A 41 4.45 -3.50 -3.05
C GLY A 41 4.20 -1.99 -2.93
N VAL A 42 2.94 -1.60 -2.73
CA VAL A 42 2.56 -0.18 -2.55
C VAL A 42 3.15 0.39 -1.25
N LEU A 43 3.12 -0.36 -0.15
CA LEU A 43 3.73 0.03 1.13
C LEU A 43 5.25 0.20 1.00
N ALA A 44 5.94 -0.75 0.36
CA ALA A 44 7.37 -0.71 0.14
C ALA A 44 7.77 0.49 -0.73
N PHE A 45 7.04 0.72 -1.83
CA PHE A 45 7.26 1.88 -2.70
C PHE A 45 7.08 3.19 -1.93
N THR A 46 6.00 3.30 -1.15
CA THR A 46 5.72 4.47 -0.32
C THR A 46 6.79 4.68 0.75
N PHE A 47 7.30 3.60 1.35
CA PHE A 47 8.34 3.67 2.36
C PHE A 47 9.68 4.15 1.78
N ILE A 48 10.07 3.65 0.61
CA ILE A 48 11.27 4.08 -0.13
C ILE A 48 11.14 5.56 -0.50
N GLU A 49 10.00 5.97 -1.05
CA GLU A 49 9.71 7.35 -1.45
C GLU A 49 9.76 8.28 -0.22
N TYR A 50 9.16 7.87 0.89
CA TYR A 50 9.13 8.63 2.15
C TYR A 50 10.53 8.79 2.76
N LYS A 51 11.31 7.70 2.79
CA LYS A 51 12.69 7.70 3.31
C LYS A 51 13.63 8.54 2.43
N GLY A 52 13.55 8.40 1.11
CA GLY A 52 14.32 9.20 0.15
C GLY A 52 13.95 10.69 0.17
N SER A 53 12.69 11.00 0.50
CA SER A 53 12.17 12.36 0.61
C SER A 53 12.68 13.12 1.84
N LYS A 54 12.95 12.44 2.96
CA LYS A 54 13.59 13.04 4.16
C LYS A 54 15.04 13.44 3.91
N ASN A 55 15.78 12.68 3.09
CA ASN A 55 17.19 12.93 2.79
C ASN A 55 17.45 14.14 1.87
N LYS A 56 16.43 14.65 1.18
CA LYS A 56 16.52 15.84 0.30
C LYS A 56 16.18 17.18 0.98
N ARG A 57 15.81 17.19 2.27
CA ARG A 57 15.53 18.44 3.03
C ARG A 57 16.72 18.96 3.86
N VAL A 58 17.87 18.30 3.79
CA VAL A 58 19.09 18.67 4.52
C VAL A 58 20.24 18.98 3.54
N LYS A 59 19.92 19.62 2.41
CA LYS A 59 20.94 20.18 1.52
C LYS A 59 20.48 21.56 1.05
#